data_AF-A0A2I0B6V5-F1
#
_entry.id   AF-A0A2I0B6V5-F1
#
_cell.length_a   1.000
_cell.length_b   1.000
_cell.length_c   1.000
_cell.angle_alpha   90.00
_cell.angle_beta   90.00
_cell.angle_gamma   90.00
#
_symmetry.space_group_name_H-M   'P 1'
#
loop_
_entity.id
_entity.type
_entity.pdbx_description
1 polymer ?
#
loop_
_entity_poly.entity_id
_entity_poly.type
_entity_poly.pdbx_seq_one_letter_code
_entity_poly.pdbx_strand_id
1 'polypeptide(L)'
;MGPFEGFDHREVPVGGGSPSSSEGCGMGNSKEGEKPKKVVHVRARRGQATDSHSLAERVRRERINERMRCLQDLVPGCYKTMGMARMLDEIINYVQSLQNQIEFLSMKLSAATSYGFNLDLEDNSAVKNVIIN
;
A
#
# COMPACT_ATOMS: atom_id res chain seq x y z
N MET A 1 53.57 46.92 -21.64
CA MET A 1 54.07 46.43 -20.34
C MET A 1 53.12 46.94 -19.26
N GLY A 2 52.31 46.04 -18.71
CA GLY A 2 51.39 46.28 -17.60
C GLY A 2 50.96 44.90 -17.11
N PRO A 3 51.23 44.50 -15.86
CA PRO A 3 50.90 43.16 -15.38
C PRO A 3 49.42 43.07 -15.01
N PHE A 4 48.75 42.02 -15.51
CA PHE A 4 47.44 41.60 -15.02
C PHE A 4 47.66 40.91 -13.67
N GLU A 5 47.41 41.61 -12.55
CA GLU A 5 47.46 41.03 -11.20
C GLU A 5 46.05 40.76 -10.68
N GLY A 6 45.82 39.50 -10.28
CA GLY A 6 45.03 39.12 -9.10
C GLY A 6 43.50 39.17 -9.19
N PHE A 7 42.88 38.07 -9.60
CA PHE A 7 41.52 37.74 -9.12
C PHE A 7 41.61 37.24 -7.67
N ASP A 8 41.07 38.02 -6.73
CA ASP A 8 40.91 37.63 -5.32
C ASP A 8 39.99 36.41 -5.19
N HIS A 9 40.49 35.31 -4.63
CA HIS A 9 39.67 34.22 -4.09
C HIS A 9 39.03 34.67 -2.78
N ARG A 10 37.88 35.38 -2.88
CA ARG A 10 37.05 35.65 -1.71
C ARG A 10 36.17 34.43 -1.42
N GLU A 11 36.37 33.86 -0.24
CA GLU A 11 35.73 32.65 0.27
C GLU A 11 34.19 32.70 0.17
N VAL A 12 33.58 31.57 -0.21
CA VAL A 12 32.13 31.36 -0.21
C VAL A 12 31.70 30.97 1.21
N PRO A 13 30.83 31.73 1.91
CA PRO A 13 30.26 31.25 3.16
C PRO A 13 29.21 30.17 2.88
N VAL A 14 29.47 28.96 3.35
CA VAL A 14 28.50 27.87 3.40
C VAL A 14 27.42 28.23 4.42
N GLY A 15 26.27 28.70 3.93
CA GLY A 15 25.07 28.96 4.73
C GLY A 15 24.47 27.65 5.25
N GLY A 16 24.63 27.41 6.56
CA GLY A 16 24.03 26.30 7.28
C GLY A 16 22.50 26.42 7.36
N GLY A 17 21.83 25.28 7.20
CA GLY A 17 20.38 25.17 7.15
C GLY A 17 19.66 25.61 8.41
N SER A 18 18.46 26.14 8.21
CA SER A 18 17.48 26.51 9.22
C SER A 18 17.09 25.33 10.11
N PRO A 19 16.95 25.48 11.45
CA PRO A 19 16.25 24.49 12.25
C PRO A 19 14.74 24.70 12.07
N SER A 20 14.06 23.65 11.61
CA SER A 20 12.61 23.58 11.59
C SER A 20 12.06 23.51 13.02
N SER A 21 11.11 24.41 13.30
CA SER A 21 10.34 24.49 14.53
C SER A 21 9.75 23.12 14.90
N SER A 22 10.18 22.56 16.03
CA SER A 22 9.44 21.49 16.70
C SER A 22 8.32 22.14 17.52
N GLU A 23 7.10 22.07 17.02
CA GLU A 23 5.89 22.40 17.76
C GLU A 23 5.71 21.40 18.92
N GLY A 24 6.17 21.78 20.10
CA GLY A 24 5.81 21.11 21.34
C GLY A 24 4.38 21.50 21.71
N CYS A 25 3.45 20.55 21.66
CA CYS A 25 2.08 20.79 22.10
C CYS A 25 2.07 20.93 23.64
N GLY A 26 1.87 22.16 24.10
CA GLY A 26 1.67 22.48 25.50
C GLY A 26 0.25 22.15 25.93
N MET A 27 0.12 21.43 27.03
CA MET A 27 -1.02 21.60 27.94
C MET A 27 -0.45 21.90 29.33
N GLY A 28 -0.62 23.15 29.75
CA GLY A 28 -0.44 23.53 31.15
C GLY A 28 -1.67 23.14 31.96
N ASN A 29 -1.46 22.69 33.20
CA ASN A 29 -2.20 23.27 34.31
C ASN A 29 -1.50 23.08 35.68
N SER A 30 -1.35 24.21 36.38
CA SER A 30 -1.45 24.42 37.84
C SER A 30 -0.51 23.72 38.84
N LYS A 31 0.45 24.53 39.31
CA LYS A 31 0.82 24.88 40.69
C LYS A 31 1.34 23.82 41.70
N GLU A 32 2.32 24.33 42.44
CA GLU A 32 2.91 23.94 43.72
C GLU A 32 4.03 22.88 43.73
N GLY A 33 5.12 23.31 44.38
CA GLY A 33 6.45 22.77 44.19
C GLY A 33 6.82 21.66 45.15
N GLU A 34 7.73 20.81 44.68
CA GLU A 34 8.69 20.09 45.52
C GLU A 34 9.82 19.55 44.62
N LYS A 35 11.05 19.95 44.94
CA LYS A 35 12.36 19.30 44.73
C LYS A 35 12.67 18.74 43.33
N PRO A 36 13.79 19.11 42.68
CA PRO A 36 14.14 18.60 41.36
C PRO A 36 14.45 17.10 41.42
N LYS A 37 13.43 16.26 41.16
CA LYS A 37 13.63 14.84 40.88
C LYS A 37 14.45 14.78 39.60
N LYS A 38 15.67 14.28 39.69
CA LYS A 38 16.57 14.03 38.56
C LYS A 38 15.85 13.04 37.62
N VAL A 39 15.11 13.56 36.64
CA VAL A 39 14.41 12.75 35.65
C VAL A 39 15.48 12.12 34.78
N VAL A 40 15.86 10.90 35.11
CA VAL A 40 16.68 10.08 34.24
C VAL A 40 15.79 9.76 33.04
N HIS A 41 16.05 10.42 31.91
CA HIS A 41 15.44 10.04 30.63
C HIS A 41 16.01 8.68 30.21
N VAL A 42 15.48 7.61 30.80
CA VAL A 42 15.69 6.26 30.31
C VAL A 42 14.93 6.16 28.99
N ARG A 43 15.63 5.81 27.92
CA ARG A 43 15.03 5.50 26.61
C ARG A 43 13.84 4.56 26.84
N ALA A 44 12.65 4.99 26.45
CA ALA A 44 11.47 4.13 26.49
C ALA A 44 11.78 2.83 25.74
N ARG A 45 11.52 1.67 26.35
CA ARG A 45 11.74 0.36 25.72
C ARG A 45 10.90 0.30 24.42
N ARG A 46 11.45 -0.35 23.38
CA ARG A 46 10.77 -0.53 22.08
C ARG A 46 9.36 -1.10 22.33
N GLY A 47 8.32 -0.31 22.05
CA GLY A 47 6.92 -0.71 22.24
C GLY A 47 6.15 -0.04 23.37
N GLN A 48 6.75 0.89 24.12
CA GLN A 48 6.07 1.61 25.23
C GLN A 48 5.13 2.75 24.81
N ALA A 49 4.80 2.88 23.52
CA ALA A 49 3.82 3.85 23.08
C ALA A 49 2.41 3.35 23.48
N THR A 50 1.93 3.79 24.64
CA THR A 50 0.59 3.49 25.18
C THR A 50 -0.45 4.53 24.78
N ASP A 51 -0.05 5.56 24.04
CA ASP A 51 -0.96 6.58 23.53
C ASP A 51 -1.88 5.99 22.43
N SER A 52 -3.15 6.40 22.45
CA SER A 52 -4.19 5.86 21.57
C SER A 52 -3.85 6.01 20.08
N HIS A 53 -3.16 7.09 19.69
CA HIS A 53 -2.77 7.30 18.29
C HIS A 53 -1.74 6.26 17.84
N SER A 54 -0.77 5.95 18.70
CA SER A 54 0.25 4.95 18.40
C SER A 54 -0.32 3.53 18.32
N LEU A 55 -1.33 3.21 19.14
CA LEU A 55 -2.03 1.93 19.09
C LEU A 55 -2.85 1.81 17.80
N ALA A 56 -3.61 2.84 17.43
CA ALA A 56 -4.41 2.85 16.21
C ALA A 56 -3.54 2.63 14.96
N GLU A 57 -2.39 3.32 14.88
CA GLU A 57 -1.47 3.17 13.76
C GLU A 57 -0.85 1.76 13.69
N ARG A 58 -0.55 1.14 14.84
CA ARG A 58 -0.08 -0.25 14.88
C ARG A 58 -1.12 -1.19 14.27
N VAL A 59 -2.38 -1.09 14.70
CA VAL A 59 -3.48 -1.91 14.18
C VAL A 59 -3.67 -1.71 12.69
N ARG A 60 -3.54 -0.47 12.20
CA ARG A 60 -3.60 -0.16 10.75
C ARG A 60 -2.51 -0.91 9.98
N ARG A 61 -1.27 -0.89 10.48
CA ARG A 61 -0.13 -1.60 9.86
C ARG A 61 -0.30 -3.10 9.89
N GLU A 62 -0.81 -3.65 10.99
CA GLU A 62 -1.09 -5.09 11.11
C GLU A 62 -2.12 -5.53 10.06
N ARG A 63 -3.24 -4.80 9.92
CA ARG A 63 -4.25 -5.07 8.89
C ARG A 63 -3.70 -5.01 7.46
N ILE A 64 -2.82 -4.04 7.17
CA ILE A 64 -2.15 -3.96 5.87
C ILE A 64 -1.29 -5.20 5.66
N ASN A 65 -0.45 -5.56 6.64
CA ASN A 65 0.45 -6.72 6.54
C ASN A 65 -0.30 -8.04 6.39
N GLU A 66 -1.45 -8.20 7.07
CA GLU A 66 -2.33 -9.36 6.90
C GLU A 66 -2.82 -9.46 5.45
N ARG A 67 -3.35 -8.37 4.90
CA ARG A 67 -3.78 -8.34 3.49
C ARG A 67 -2.63 -8.65 2.54
N MET A 68 -1.43 -8.14 2.80
CA MET A 68 -0.25 -8.45 1.97
C MET A 68 0.11 -9.94 2.00
N ARG A 69 -0.03 -10.61 3.15
CA ARG A 69 0.19 -12.07 3.25
C ARG A 69 -0.87 -12.84 2.50
N CYS A 70 -2.14 -12.48 2.66
CA CYS A 70 -3.22 -13.11 1.90
C CYS A 70 -3.00 -12.98 0.39
N LEU A 71 -2.55 -11.82 -0.09
CA LEU A 71 -2.22 -11.65 -1.51
C LEU A 71 -1.06 -12.55 -1.95
N GLN A 72 -0.02 -12.71 -1.12
CA GLN A 72 1.10 -13.63 -1.42
C GLN A 72 0.63 -15.09 -1.55
N ASP A 73 -0.29 -15.52 -0.70
CA ASP A 73 -0.77 -16.91 -0.69
C ASP A 73 -1.68 -17.24 -1.89
N LEU A 74 -2.33 -16.23 -2.47
CA LEU A 74 -3.24 -16.38 -3.61
C LEU A 74 -2.54 -16.29 -4.97
N VAL A 75 -1.45 -15.53 -5.05
CA VAL A 75 -0.82 -15.21 -6.33
C VAL A 75 0.38 -16.14 -6.61
N PRO A 76 0.34 -16.91 -7.71
CA PRO A 76 1.48 -17.72 -8.13
C PRO A 76 2.72 -16.86 -8.36
N GLY A 77 3.89 -17.37 -7.98
CA GLY A 77 5.16 -16.65 -8.16
C GLY A 77 5.40 -15.53 -7.14
N CYS A 78 4.51 -15.34 -6.17
CA CYS A 78 4.71 -14.39 -5.08
C CYS A 78 5.53 -15.04 -3.94
N TYR A 79 6.70 -14.48 -3.62
CA TYR A 79 7.60 -15.01 -2.59
C TYR A 79 7.75 -14.05 -1.41
N LYS A 80 7.94 -14.61 -0.20
CA LYS A 80 8.02 -13.87 1.07
C LYS A 80 9.15 -12.83 1.13
N THR A 81 10.23 -13.07 0.39
CA THR A 81 11.39 -12.18 0.29
C THR A 81 11.26 -11.16 -0.85
N MET A 82 10.15 -11.14 -1.58
CA MET A 82 9.93 -10.19 -2.66
C MET A 82 9.71 -8.78 -2.10
N GLY A 83 10.33 -7.79 -2.76
CA GLY A 83 10.05 -6.39 -2.47
C GLY A 83 8.60 -6.04 -2.75
N MET A 84 8.01 -5.17 -1.92
CA MET A 84 6.59 -4.78 -1.98
C MET A 84 6.15 -4.27 -3.36
N ALA A 85 6.98 -3.49 -4.05
CA ALA A 85 6.65 -2.96 -5.37
C ALA A 85 6.48 -4.11 -6.38
N ARG A 86 7.51 -4.95 -6.50
CA ARG A 86 7.48 -6.10 -7.40
C ARG A 86 6.36 -7.10 -7.06
N MET A 87 6.05 -7.26 -5.77
CA MET A 87 4.90 -8.04 -5.31
C MET A 87 3.59 -7.57 -5.90
N LEU A 88 3.35 -6.27 -5.87
CA LEU A 88 2.13 -5.68 -6.43
C LEU A 88 2.11 -5.82 -7.96
N ASP A 89 3.25 -5.73 -8.63
CA ASP A 89 3.34 -5.94 -10.09
C ASP A 89 2.93 -7.37 -10.47
N GLU A 90 3.44 -8.40 -9.78
CA GLU A 90 3.06 -9.80 -10.04
C GLU A 90 1.57 -10.05 -9.77
N ILE A 91 1.00 -9.39 -8.76
CA ILE A 91 -0.44 -9.47 -8.47
C ILE A 91 -1.26 -8.89 -9.62
N ILE A 92 -0.86 -7.71 -10.14
CA ILE A 92 -1.54 -7.09 -11.28
C ILE A 92 -1.46 -8.00 -12.51
N ASN A 93 -0.28 -8.55 -12.79
CA ASN A 93 -0.08 -9.47 -13.91
C ASN A 93 -0.96 -10.72 -13.81
N TYR A 94 -1.10 -11.28 -12.60
CA TYR A 94 -1.95 -12.45 -12.38
C TYR A 94 -3.43 -12.13 -12.62
N VAL A 95 -3.93 -10.99 -12.14
CA VAL A 95 -5.31 -10.55 -12.37
C VAL A 95 -5.58 -10.36 -13.88
N GLN A 96 -4.67 -9.69 -14.59
CA GLN A 96 -4.80 -9.51 -16.04
C GLN A 96 -4.78 -10.85 -16.78
N SER A 97 -3.91 -11.77 -16.38
CA SER A 97 -3.83 -13.11 -16.98
C SER A 97 -5.13 -13.90 -16.79
N LEU A 98 -5.76 -13.81 -15.61
CA LEU A 98 -7.06 -14.43 -15.35
C LEU A 98 -8.17 -13.80 -16.22
N GLN A 99 -8.20 -12.48 -16.35
CA GLN A 99 -9.15 -11.79 -17.23
C GLN A 99 -9.02 -12.25 -18.68
N ASN A 100 -7.79 -12.33 -19.20
CA ASN A 100 -7.51 -12.81 -20.55
C ASN A 100 -7.94 -14.28 -20.75
N GLN A 101 -7.73 -15.14 -19.74
CA GLN A 101 -8.20 -16.53 -19.78
C GLN A 101 -9.73 -16.60 -19.89
N ILE A 102 -10.46 -15.78 -19.11
CA ILE A 102 -11.92 -15.74 -19.15
C ILE A 102 -12.41 -15.27 -20.52
N GLU A 103 -11.82 -14.21 -21.07
CA GLU A 103 -12.16 -13.70 -22.40
C GLU A 103 -11.92 -14.76 -23.48
N PHE A 104 -10.75 -15.39 -23.47
CA PHE A 104 -10.39 -16.43 -24.43
C PHE A 104 -11.34 -17.63 -24.36
N LEU A 105 -11.67 -18.10 -23.15
CA LEU A 105 -12.61 -19.20 -22.97
C LEU A 105 -14.02 -18.81 -23.41
N SER A 106 -14.46 -17.59 -23.12
CA SER A 106 -15.77 -17.08 -23.54
C SER A 106 -15.86 -16.99 -25.06
N MET A 107 -14.81 -16.50 -25.72
CA MET A 107 -14.71 -16.48 -27.16
C MET A 107 -14.73 -17.89 -27.73
N LYS A 108 -13.94 -18.83 -27.19
CA LYS A 108 -13.91 -20.24 -27.60
C LYS A 108 -15.25 -20.96 -27.40
N LEU A 109 -15.99 -20.62 -26.37
CA LEU A 109 -17.31 -21.19 -26.13
C LEU A 109 -18.33 -20.60 -27.09
N SER A 110 -18.33 -19.28 -27.32
CA SER A 110 -19.19 -18.61 -28.31
C SER A 110 -18.94 -19.16 -29.71
N ALA A 111 -17.66 -19.28 -30.06
CA ALA A 111 -17.14 -20.01 -31.19
C ALA A 111 -17.75 -21.41 -31.29
N ALA A 112 -17.43 -22.31 -30.36
CA ALA A 112 -17.94 -23.69 -30.36
C ALA A 112 -19.47 -23.75 -30.41
N THR A 113 -20.14 -22.79 -29.79
CA THR A 113 -21.60 -22.67 -29.79
C THR A 113 -22.12 -22.24 -31.17
N SER A 114 -21.46 -21.27 -31.81
CA SER A 114 -21.75 -20.78 -33.15
C SER A 114 -21.52 -21.84 -34.23
N TYR A 115 -20.55 -22.74 -34.06
CA TYR A 115 -20.25 -23.80 -35.04
C TYR A 115 -21.00 -25.11 -34.76
N GLY A 116 -21.53 -25.27 -33.54
CA GLY A 116 -22.12 -26.52 -33.05
C GLY A 116 -23.61 -26.46 -32.69
N PHE A 117 -24.24 -25.29 -32.69
CA PHE A 117 -25.66 -25.11 -32.34
C PHE A 117 -26.38 -24.34 -33.43
N ASN A 118 -26.47 -24.96 -34.60
CA ASN A 118 -27.56 -24.75 -35.54
C ASN A 118 -28.18 -26.11 -35.88
N LEU A 119 -28.46 -26.91 -34.86
CA LEU A 119 -29.36 -28.06 -34.91
C LEU A 119 -30.23 -28.00 -33.63
N ASP A 120 -31.53 -27.80 -33.84
CA ASP A 120 -32.65 -28.15 -32.96
C ASP A 120 -32.87 -27.36 -31.65
N LEU A 121 -33.17 -26.07 -31.80
CA LEU A 121 -34.10 -25.39 -30.88
C LEU A 121 -35.43 -25.07 -31.60
N GLU A 122 -35.94 -26.03 -32.37
CA GLU A 122 -37.32 -25.99 -32.85
C GLU A 122 -38.28 -26.51 -31.76
N ASP A 123 -39.26 -25.67 -31.47
CA ASP A 123 -40.55 -25.90 -30.84
C ASP A 123 -40.61 -26.80 -29.58
N ASN A 124 -40.52 -26.14 -28.42
CA ASN A 124 -41.29 -26.61 -27.26
C ASN A 124 -41.97 -25.43 -26.55
N SER A 125 -42.87 -24.81 -27.29
CA SER A 125 -43.90 -23.90 -26.77
C SER A 125 -44.85 -24.59 -25.77
N ALA A 126 -44.81 -25.93 -25.66
CA ALA A 126 -45.67 -26.71 -24.76
C ALA A 126 -45.14 -26.85 -23.31
N VAL A 127 -43.82 -26.85 -23.07
CA VAL A 127 -43.28 -26.98 -21.69
C VAL A 127 -43.40 -25.73 -20.82
N LYS A 128 -43.59 -24.55 -21.42
CA LYS A 128 -43.75 -23.28 -20.66
C LYS A 128 -45.12 -23.15 -19.97
N ASN A 129 -46.13 -23.92 -20.39
CA ASN A 129 -47.47 -23.89 -19.81
C ASN A 129 -47.69 -24.88 -18.65
N VAL A 130 -46.72 -25.74 -18.36
CA VAL A 130 -46.83 -26.75 -17.27
C VAL A 130 -46.22 -26.25 -15.95
N ILE A 131 -45.26 -25.33 -16.01
CA ILE A 131 -44.54 -24.87 -14.81
C ILE A 131 -45.23 -23.65 -14.14
N ILE A 132 -46.17 -23.00 -14.83
CA ILE A 132 -46.95 -21.89 -14.28
C ILE A 132 -48.40 -22.35 -14.09
N ASN A 133 -48.63 -23.22 -13.11
CA ASN A 133 -49.94 -23.39 -12.47
C ASN A 133 -49.76 -23.92 -11.05
#